data_AF-A0A7W7TWY3-F1
#
_entry.id   AF-A0A7W7TWY3-F1
#
_cell.length_a   1.000
_cell.length_b   1.000
_cell.length_c   1.000
_cell.angle_alpha   90.00
_cell.angle_beta   90.00
_cell.angle_gamma   90.00
#
_symmetry.space_group_name_H-M   'P 1'
#
loop_
_entity.id
_entity.type
_entity.pdbx_description
1 polymer ?
#
loop_
_entity_poly.entity_id
_entity_poly.type
_entity_poly.pdbx_seq_one_letter_code
_entity_poly.pdbx_strand_id
1 'polypeptide(L)'
;MPAITIDTSQLTFPLVAVVDAGYEAADGSAPGYADGAGYAAPSGHPAASAYGARPGTRFLDGAADPPPEVVLPPRTGYRLRLADGATAAVTFDVREDGTLDFAPEFDAFLGGRGGRRLTVRGVLVAVDARALDHPLVPDLPEAEPLAPDRVHQLDLLPASGYRLRVAAGTADGGLGFSVSPDGRVRPAPEAAGFAEASGHTLTVHGHTITVDGRALSHGLLPVGAPVAGTGFLSRASTHRLTLLPASGYLLQAGPGVTADLAYTVRSDGTVDYEESCDTFLTGRGTDTLVVGGFPVVLSTVRADSDLVGVTALDSPPQTPRELTAVLAPATGYLARTAHGLCSAFGIDRDGAFAIDPSAARSFATRPALATGSHTTLTVRVAPTVPGGRPPRGAVTFSTDGRVLGTVPLDEVGMATLRTADLPADGAGIDVTYEGDDDHGPCGVTVPSGSQGDGGGEAAP
;
A
#
# COMPACT_ATOMS: atom_id res chain seq x y z
N MET A 1 7.82 -4.13 -49.68
CA MET A 1 6.80 -4.18 -48.62
C MET A 1 6.37 -2.74 -48.34
N PRO A 2 5.07 -2.45 -48.25
CA PRO A 2 4.61 -1.07 -48.11
C PRO A 2 4.99 -0.50 -46.74
N ALA A 3 5.50 0.72 -46.74
CA ALA A 3 5.73 1.51 -45.54
C ALA A 3 4.42 2.22 -45.19
N ILE A 4 3.96 2.04 -43.95
CA ILE A 4 2.75 2.63 -43.40
C ILE A 4 3.15 3.55 -42.26
N THR A 5 2.81 4.84 -42.36
CA THR A 5 2.97 5.80 -41.27
C THR A 5 1.92 5.53 -40.20
N ILE A 6 2.33 5.40 -38.94
CA ILE A 6 1.43 5.23 -37.79
C ILE A 6 1.40 6.55 -37.02
N ASP A 7 0.26 7.23 -37.03
CA ASP A 7 0.05 8.53 -36.41
C ASP A 7 -1.00 8.42 -35.29
N THR A 8 -0.51 8.40 -34.05
CA THR A 8 -1.31 8.35 -32.82
C THR A 8 -1.19 9.63 -32.01
N SER A 9 -0.73 10.73 -32.64
CA SER A 9 -0.50 12.04 -32.01
C SER A 9 -1.71 12.67 -31.33
N GLN A 10 -2.92 12.16 -31.63
CA GLN A 10 -4.18 12.62 -31.05
C GLN A 10 -4.66 11.76 -29.87
N LEU A 11 -3.99 10.65 -29.57
CA LEU A 11 -4.29 9.87 -28.37
C LEU A 11 -3.64 10.52 -27.15
N THR A 12 -4.30 10.40 -25.99
CA THR A 12 -3.67 10.78 -24.72
C THR A 12 -2.46 9.90 -24.40
N PHE A 13 -2.46 8.65 -24.85
CA PHE A 13 -1.34 7.70 -24.72
C PHE A 13 -0.93 7.24 -26.13
N PRO A 14 0.10 7.87 -26.74
CA PRO A 14 0.42 7.65 -28.15
C PRO A 14 1.23 6.39 -28.41
N LEU A 15 1.82 5.77 -27.39
CA LEU A 15 2.63 4.57 -27.55
C LEU A 15 1.77 3.36 -27.93
N VAL A 16 2.04 2.78 -29.11
CA VAL A 16 1.33 1.61 -29.64
C VAL A 16 2.28 0.61 -30.27
N ALA A 17 1.92 -0.67 -30.28
CA ALA A 17 2.56 -1.69 -31.10
C ALA A 17 1.59 -2.18 -32.17
N VAL A 18 2.07 -2.43 -33.39
CA VAL A 18 1.27 -3.07 -34.44
C VAL A 18 1.43 -4.59 -34.32
N VAL A 19 0.31 -5.31 -34.22
CA VAL A 19 0.29 -6.76 -34.11
C VAL A 19 -0.58 -7.38 -35.21
N ASP A 20 -0.23 -8.58 -35.62
CA ASP A 20 -0.98 -9.36 -36.62
C ASP A 20 -1.97 -10.28 -35.92
N ALA A 21 -3.26 -10.25 -36.30
CA ALA A 21 -4.29 -11.13 -35.75
C ALA A 21 -4.09 -12.62 -36.08
N GLY A 22 -3.25 -12.98 -37.06
CA GLY A 22 -2.99 -14.36 -37.47
C GLY A 22 -1.97 -15.15 -36.65
N TYR A 23 -1.39 -14.57 -35.60
CA TYR A 23 -0.27 -15.17 -34.84
C TYR A 23 -0.55 -15.30 -33.34
N GLU A 24 -1.71 -15.83 -32.96
CA GLU A 24 -1.81 -16.55 -31.68
C GLU A 24 -1.30 -17.98 -31.91
N ALA A 25 -0.11 -18.30 -31.39
CA ALA A 25 0.46 -19.65 -31.48
C ALA A 25 -0.48 -20.66 -30.80
N ALA A 26 -0.86 -21.71 -31.54
CA ALA A 26 -1.79 -22.74 -31.09
C ALA A 26 -1.26 -23.67 -29.98
N ASP A 27 -0.09 -23.41 -29.37
CA ASP A 27 0.51 -24.28 -28.36
C ASP A 27 1.27 -23.58 -27.20
N GLY A 28 1.18 -22.25 -27.08
CA GLY A 28 1.83 -21.52 -25.97
C GLY A 28 3.37 -21.54 -25.98
N SER A 29 4.03 -21.98 -27.04
CA SER A 29 5.49 -21.92 -27.20
C SER A 29 5.86 -21.08 -28.43
N ALA A 30 6.70 -20.05 -28.25
CA ALA A 30 7.06 -19.13 -29.33
C ALA A 30 8.27 -19.63 -30.16
N PRO A 31 8.18 -19.71 -31.51
CA PRO A 31 9.35 -19.65 -32.37
C PRO A 31 9.67 -18.20 -32.73
N GLY A 32 10.96 -17.85 -32.72
CA GLY A 32 11.48 -16.49 -32.90
C GLY A 32 11.21 -15.92 -34.29
N TYR A 33 10.83 -14.63 -34.33
CA TYR A 33 11.02 -13.79 -35.50
C TYR A 33 12.36 -13.07 -35.41
N ALA A 34 13.06 -13.07 -36.54
CA ALA A 34 14.41 -12.59 -36.70
C ALA A 34 14.55 -11.09 -36.42
N ASP A 35 15.66 -10.81 -35.73
CA ASP A 35 16.27 -9.52 -35.45
C ASP A 35 16.35 -8.62 -36.69
N GLY A 36 15.88 -7.39 -36.56
CA GLY A 36 15.74 -6.42 -37.65
C GLY A 36 16.26 -5.05 -37.25
N ALA A 37 17.59 -4.90 -37.32
CA ALA A 37 18.39 -3.67 -37.35
C ALA A 37 18.30 -2.74 -36.12
N GLY A 38 19.26 -2.92 -35.22
CA GLY A 38 19.48 -2.09 -34.04
C GLY A 38 20.06 -0.70 -34.32
N TYR A 39 19.82 0.19 -33.36
CA TYR A 39 20.71 1.28 -33.00
C TYR A 39 20.94 1.18 -31.50
N ALA A 40 22.19 0.95 -31.10
CA ALA A 40 22.61 0.90 -29.71
C ALA A 40 22.73 2.31 -29.14
N ALA A 41 22.06 2.60 -28.02
CA ALA A 41 22.36 3.75 -27.19
C ALA A 41 23.51 3.40 -26.21
N PRO A 42 24.46 4.32 -25.96
CA PRO A 42 25.64 4.03 -25.17
C PRO A 42 25.34 3.94 -23.66
N SER A 43 26.08 3.05 -23.02
CA SER A 43 25.99 2.64 -21.62
C SER A 43 26.23 3.76 -20.60
N GLY A 44 25.39 3.80 -19.55
CA GLY A 44 25.76 4.38 -18.26
C GLY A 44 24.65 5.08 -17.48
N HIS A 45 23.61 4.36 -17.02
CA HIS A 45 22.82 4.68 -15.81
C HIS A 45 21.95 3.47 -15.40
N PRO A 46 21.64 3.29 -14.10
CA PRO A 46 21.10 2.04 -13.55
C PRO A 46 19.61 1.82 -13.89
N ALA A 47 19.21 0.55 -13.81
CA ALA A 47 17.95 -0.05 -14.24
C ALA A 47 16.68 0.78 -13.98
N ALA A 48 15.92 1.02 -15.06
CA ALA A 48 14.53 1.43 -15.02
C ALA A 48 13.65 0.34 -15.65
N SER A 49 12.52 0.09 -14.98
CA SER A 49 11.32 -0.61 -15.45
C SER A 49 11.42 -2.11 -15.73
N ALA A 50 10.91 -2.89 -14.77
CA ALA A 50 10.51 -4.28 -14.98
C ALA A 50 9.00 -4.43 -14.73
N TYR A 51 8.16 -3.66 -15.44
CA TYR A 51 6.73 -3.95 -15.56
C TYR A 51 6.24 -3.50 -16.94
N GLY A 52 5.67 -4.42 -17.72
CA GLY A 52 4.79 -4.08 -18.85
C GLY A 52 5.22 -4.41 -20.28
N ALA A 53 6.27 -5.22 -20.49
CA ALA A 53 6.52 -5.79 -21.81
C ALA A 53 7.06 -7.22 -21.74
N ARG A 54 6.50 -8.11 -22.56
CA ARG A 54 7.26 -9.30 -23.01
C ARG A 54 8.57 -8.83 -23.64
N PRO A 55 9.72 -9.49 -23.36
CA PRO A 55 10.96 -9.21 -24.07
C PRO A 55 10.72 -9.26 -25.59
N GLY A 56 10.99 -8.15 -26.29
CA GLY A 56 10.92 -8.07 -27.76
C GLY A 56 9.72 -7.34 -28.38
N THR A 57 8.74 -6.85 -27.60
CA THR A 57 7.71 -5.94 -28.15
C THR A 57 8.24 -4.51 -28.22
N ARG A 58 8.38 -3.95 -29.42
CA ARG A 58 8.74 -2.53 -29.60
C ARG A 58 7.47 -1.68 -29.73
N PHE A 59 7.21 -0.85 -28.73
CA PHE A 59 6.22 0.22 -28.83
C PHE A 59 6.77 1.35 -29.70
N LEU A 60 5.87 1.97 -30.46
CA LEU A 60 6.12 3.07 -31.36
C LEU A 60 5.44 4.30 -30.77
N ASP A 61 6.17 5.40 -30.65
CA ASP A 61 5.57 6.69 -30.35
C ASP A 61 5.05 7.31 -31.66
N GLY A 62 3.75 7.19 -31.90
CA GLY A 62 3.11 7.80 -33.07
C GLY A 62 2.86 9.31 -32.94
N ALA A 63 3.25 9.94 -31.82
CA ALA A 63 3.31 11.38 -31.65
C ALA A 63 4.68 11.99 -32.00
N ALA A 64 5.70 11.15 -32.28
CA ALA A 64 7.00 11.61 -32.73
C ALA A 64 6.89 12.41 -34.05
N ASP A 65 7.83 13.34 -34.27
CA ASP A 65 7.88 14.15 -35.49
C ASP A 65 9.17 13.85 -36.31
N PRO A 66 9.06 13.28 -37.53
CA PRO A 66 7.84 12.80 -38.16
C PRO A 66 7.33 11.49 -37.53
N PRO A 67 6.03 11.17 -37.65
CA PRO A 67 5.50 9.92 -37.12
C PRO A 67 6.20 8.70 -37.74
N PRO A 68 6.37 7.62 -36.96
CA PRO A 68 7.14 6.46 -37.39
C PRO A 68 6.47 5.74 -38.56
N GLU A 69 7.30 5.24 -39.47
CA GLU A 69 6.88 4.33 -40.54
C GLU A 69 7.19 2.88 -40.17
N VAL A 70 6.22 2.00 -40.41
CA VAL A 70 6.33 0.56 -40.18
C VAL A 70 6.15 -0.17 -41.50
N VAL A 71 7.01 -1.13 -41.78
CA VAL A 71 6.91 -1.98 -42.96
C VAL A 71 5.93 -3.12 -42.67
N LEU A 72 4.75 -3.08 -43.29
CA LEU A 72 3.69 -4.05 -43.08
C LEU A 72 3.41 -4.82 -44.37
N PRO A 73 3.56 -6.16 -44.43
CA PRO A 73 3.12 -6.93 -45.59
C PRO A 73 1.62 -6.74 -45.90
N PRO A 74 1.20 -6.88 -47.16
CA PRO A 74 -0.23 -6.93 -47.47
C PRO A 74 -0.91 -8.08 -46.74
N ARG A 75 -1.86 -7.75 -45.86
CA ARG A 75 -2.56 -8.70 -44.99
C ARG A 75 -3.78 -8.01 -44.36
N THR A 76 -4.76 -8.81 -43.98
CA THR A 76 -5.94 -8.36 -43.24
C THR A 76 -5.79 -8.60 -41.74
N GLY A 77 -6.42 -7.76 -40.93
CA GLY A 77 -6.54 -7.98 -39.49
C GLY A 77 -5.39 -7.47 -38.63
N TYR A 78 -4.61 -6.48 -39.05
CA TYR A 78 -3.68 -5.81 -38.15
C TYR A 78 -4.44 -5.13 -37.01
N ARG A 79 -3.90 -5.20 -35.78
CA ARG A 79 -4.43 -4.50 -34.60
C ARG A 79 -3.35 -3.63 -33.99
N LEU A 80 -3.79 -2.63 -33.23
CA LEU A 80 -2.92 -1.88 -32.34
C LEU A 80 -2.99 -2.49 -30.94
N ARG A 81 -1.84 -2.65 -30.30
CA ARG A 81 -1.70 -3.05 -28.91
C ARG A 81 -1.18 -1.87 -28.10
N LEU A 82 -1.86 -1.58 -26.99
CA LEU A 82 -1.62 -0.41 -26.14
C LEU A 82 -0.79 -0.79 -24.90
N ALA A 83 -0.96 -2.01 -24.41
CA ALA A 83 -0.19 -2.63 -23.33
C ALA A 83 -0.29 -4.16 -23.42
N ASP A 84 0.38 -4.90 -22.52
CA ASP A 84 0.32 -6.36 -22.48
C ASP A 84 -1.12 -6.90 -22.31
N GLY A 85 -2.00 -6.18 -21.62
CA GLY A 85 -3.42 -6.53 -21.43
C GLY A 85 -4.41 -5.76 -22.31
N ALA A 86 -4.00 -4.65 -22.92
CA ALA A 86 -4.88 -3.74 -23.66
C ALA A 86 -4.68 -3.87 -25.16
N THR A 87 -5.67 -4.43 -25.86
CA THR A 87 -5.66 -4.59 -27.31
C THR A 87 -6.83 -3.83 -27.94
N ALA A 88 -6.53 -3.13 -29.02
CA ALA A 88 -7.54 -2.42 -29.77
C ALA A 88 -8.64 -3.37 -30.24
N ALA A 89 -9.89 -2.93 -30.10
CA ALA A 89 -11.06 -3.66 -30.59
C ALA A 89 -11.20 -3.57 -32.11
N VAL A 90 -10.26 -2.89 -32.78
CA VAL A 90 -10.34 -2.49 -34.18
C VAL A 90 -9.23 -3.13 -34.99
N THR A 91 -9.54 -3.40 -36.25
CA THR A 91 -8.60 -3.97 -37.21
C THR A 91 -8.46 -3.07 -38.43
N PHE A 92 -7.28 -3.09 -39.03
CA PHE A 92 -7.04 -2.51 -40.34
C PHE A 92 -6.27 -3.49 -41.23
N ASP A 93 -6.44 -3.31 -42.53
CA ASP A 93 -5.87 -4.15 -43.56
C ASP A 93 -4.88 -3.33 -44.39
N VAL A 94 -3.85 -3.98 -44.88
CA VAL A 94 -2.91 -3.42 -45.87
C VAL A 94 -3.16 -4.15 -47.18
N ARG A 95 -3.60 -3.41 -48.20
CA ARG A 95 -3.84 -3.94 -49.55
C ARG A 95 -2.54 -4.19 -50.31
N GLU A 96 -2.61 -4.92 -51.42
CA GLU A 96 -1.45 -5.23 -52.27
C GLU A 96 -0.78 -3.98 -52.85
N ASP A 97 -1.56 -2.93 -53.14
CA ASP A 97 -1.05 -1.63 -53.57
C ASP A 97 -0.42 -0.81 -52.42
N GLY A 98 -0.43 -1.36 -51.21
CA GLY A 98 0.10 -0.74 -50.00
C GLY A 98 -0.80 0.31 -49.38
N THR A 99 -2.09 0.37 -49.77
CA THR A 99 -3.07 1.26 -49.16
C THR A 99 -3.80 0.61 -48.00
N LEU A 100 -4.34 1.43 -47.10
CA LEU A 100 -5.07 0.97 -45.92
C LEU A 100 -6.56 0.73 -46.21
N ASP A 101 -7.12 -0.29 -45.58
CA ASP A 101 -8.57 -0.47 -45.41
C ASP A 101 -8.94 -0.77 -43.97
N PHE A 102 -10.18 -0.48 -43.59
CA PHE A 102 -10.72 -0.83 -42.26
C PHE A 102 -12.25 -0.79 -42.30
N ALA A 103 -12.96 -1.20 -41.25
CA ALA A 103 -14.42 -1.15 -41.29
C ALA A 103 -14.94 0.31 -41.27
N PRO A 104 -16.00 0.70 -42.02
CA PRO A 104 -16.51 2.08 -42.05
C PRO A 104 -16.93 2.62 -40.69
N GLU A 105 -17.37 1.76 -39.78
CA GLU A 105 -17.67 2.14 -38.39
C GLU A 105 -16.48 2.72 -37.64
N PHE A 106 -15.24 2.51 -38.12
CA PHE A 106 -14.04 3.06 -37.51
C PHE A 106 -13.69 4.44 -38.05
N ASP A 107 -14.35 4.94 -39.11
CA ASP A 107 -14.06 6.25 -39.73
C ASP A 107 -14.23 7.44 -38.75
N ALA A 108 -14.97 7.23 -37.65
CA ALA A 108 -15.15 8.24 -36.61
C ALA A 108 -13.85 8.56 -35.85
N PHE A 109 -12.93 7.61 -35.73
CA PHE A 109 -11.69 7.74 -34.95
C PHE A 109 -10.44 7.23 -35.69
N LEU A 110 -10.59 6.58 -36.85
CA LEU A 110 -9.51 6.23 -37.76
C LEU A 110 -9.59 7.04 -39.05
N GLY A 111 -8.43 7.43 -39.57
CA GLY A 111 -8.28 8.08 -40.87
C GLY A 111 -7.21 7.40 -41.71
N GLY A 112 -7.21 7.70 -43.02
CA GLY A 112 -6.17 7.22 -43.93
C GLY A 112 -6.54 6.07 -44.85
N ARG A 113 -7.83 5.71 -44.91
CA ARG A 113 -8.35 4.74 -45.88
C ARG A 113 -7.95 5.11 -47.31
N GLY A 114 -7.44 4.14 -48.06
CA GLY A 114 -6.92 4.36 -49.42
C GLY A 114 -5.57 5.09 -49.46
N GLY A 115 -5.01 5.47 -48.32
CA GLY A 115 -3.69 6.08 -48.18
C GLY A 115 -2.68 5.14 -47.50
N ARG A 116 -1.51 5.69 -47.14
CA ARG A 116 -0.42 4.98 -46.44
C ARG A 116 -0.13 5.51 -45.04
N ARG A 117 -1.00 6.37 -44.51
CA ARG A 117 -0.90 6.95 -43.16
C ARG A 117 -2.12 6.55 -42.38
N LEU A 118 -1.98 5.73 -41.34
CA LEU A 118 -3.03 5.44 -40.40
C LEU A 118 -3.06 6.53 -39.34
N THR A 119 -4.09 7.38 -39.35
CA THR A 119 -4.31 8.38 -38.30
C THR A 119 -5.28 7.82 -37.27
N VAL A 120 -4.90 7.83 -36.00
CA VAL A 120 -5.70 7.34 -34.87
C VAL A 120 -6.04 8.53 -33.97
N ARG A 121 -7.33 8.89 -33.95
CA ARG A 121 -7.86 10.03 -33.18
C ARG A 121 -8.35 9.64 -31.79
N GLY A 122 -8.75 8.39 -31.62
CA GLY A 122 -9.39 7.92 -30.39
C GLY A 122 -10.81 8.45 -30.21
N VAL A 123 -11.37 8.15 -29.05
CA VAL A 123 -12.68 8.60 -28.57
C VAL A 123 -12.50 9.24 -27.20
N LEU A 124 -13.20 10.34 -26.96
CA LEU A 124 -13.11 11.07 -25.71
C LEU A 124 -13.81 10.30 -24.58
N VAL A 125 -13.06 9.98 -23.53
CA VAL A 125 -13.52 9.28 -22.32
C VAL A 125 -13.22 10.13 -21.10
N ALA A 126 -14.23 10.31 -20.25
CA ALA A 126 -14.07 10.98 -18.97
C ALA A 126 -13.78 9.96 -17.86
N VAL A 127 -12.76 10.19 -17.04
CA VAL A 127 -12.46 9.41 -15.83
C VAL A 127 -12.64 10.32 -14.62
N ASP A 128 -13.67 10.04 -13.80
CA ASP A 128 -13.95 10.72 -12.54
C ASP A 128 -13.55 9.84 -11.36
N ALA A 129 -12.40 10.14 -10.75
CA ALA A 129 -11.87 9.44 -9.58
C ALA A 129 -11.78 10.36 -8.34
N ARG A 130 -12.56 11.46 -8.33
CA ARG A 130 -12.47 12.49 -7.28
C ARG A 130 -12.93 12.02 -5.90
N ALA A 131 -13.57 10.86 -5.82
CA ALA A 131 -13.94 10.24 -4.57
C ALA A 131 -12.76 9.56 -3.87
N LEU A 132 -11.66 9.26 -4.58
CA LEU A 132 -10.52 8.55 -4.03
C LEU A 132 -9.55 9.47 -3.30
N ASP A 133 -8.91 8.95 -2.26
CA ASP A 133 -7.83 9.61 -1.52
C ASP A 133 -6.43 9.33 -2.09
N HIS A 134 -6.37 8.69 -3.26
CA HIS A 134 -5.12 8.39 -3.96
C HIS A 134 -5.29 8.52 -5.48
N PRO A 135 -4.21 8.81 -6.23
CA PRO A 135 -4.25 8.82 -7.68
C PRO A 135 -4.39 7.42 -8.26
N LEU A 136 -4.88 7.35 -9.50
CA LEU A 136 -4.92 6.14 -10.32
C LEU A 136 -3.85 6.22 -11.41
N VAL A 137 -3.18 5.13 -11.74
CA VAL A 137 -2.20 5.08 -12.83
C VAL A 137 -2.71 4.17 -13.94
N PRO A 138 -2.89 4.66 -15.17
CA PRO A 138 -3.17 3.80 -16.30
C PRO A 138 -2.04 2.78 -16.52
N ASP A 139 -2.39 1.51 -16.71
CA ASP A 139 -1.45 0.43 -17.04
C ASP A 139 -1.06 0.50 -18.52
N LEU A 140 -0.43 1.62 -18.90
CA LEU A 140 0.00 1.97 -20.24
C LEU A 140 1.44 2.50 -20.18
N PRO A 141 2.25 2.29 -21.24
CA PRO A 141 3.61 2.81 -21.29
C PRO A 141 3.64 4.32 -21.08
N GLU A 142 4.51 4.78 -20.18
CA GLU A 142 4.77 6.21 -19.91
C GLU A 142 3.52 7.00 -19.46
N ALA A 143 2.49 6.32 -18.95
CA ALA A 143 1.29 6.99 -18.47
C ALA A 143 1.50 7.68 -17.12
N GLU A 144 1.14 8.96 -17.07
CA GLU A 144 1.17 9.76 -15.85
C GLU A 144 -0.02 9.44 -14.92
N PRO A 145 0.14 9.56 -13.59
CA PRO A 145 -0.96 9.37 -12.65
C PRO A 145 -2.10 10.37 -12.83
N LEU A 146 -3.33 9.86 -12.79
CA LEU A 146 -4.58 10.60 -12.74
C LEU A 146 -4.88 11.00 -11.29
N ALA A 147 -4.56 12.25 -10.94
CA ALA A 147 -4.85 12.80 -9.61
C ALA A 147 -6.36 12.92 -9.35
N PRO A 148 -6.83 12.72 -8.09
CA PRO A 148 -8.25 12.79 -7.75
C PRO A 148 -8.76 14.24 -7.57
N ASP A 149 -8.06 15.24 -8.11
CA ASP A 149 -8.41 16.67 -7.99
C ASP A 149 -9.43 17.14 -9.03
N ARG A 150 -9.61 16.37 -10.11
CA ARG A 150 -10.46 16.73 -11.25
C ARG A 150 -10.95 15.49 -12.00
N VAL A 151 -11.90 15.72 -12.90
CA VAL A 151 -12.27 14.74 -13.93
C VAL A 151 -11.24 14.84 -15.05
N HIS A 152 -10.65 13.71 -15.45
CA HIS A 152 -9.69 13.65 -16.55
C HIS A 152 -10.41 13.32 -17.86
N GLN A 153 -10.09 14.05 -18.92
CA GLN A 153 -10.60 13.81 -20.27
C GLN A 153 -9.47 13.14 -21.07
N LEU A 154 -9.71 11.94 -21.56
CA LEU A 154 -8.72 11.10 -22.22
C LEU A 154 -9.20 10.72 -23.62
N ASP A 155 -8.41 11.00 -24.65
CA ASP A 155 -8.61 10.50 -26.00
C ASP A 155 -8.04 9.07 -26.07
N LEU A 156 -8.93 8.09 -25.90
CA LEU A 156 -8.59 6.67 -25.83
C LEU A 156 -8.92 5.95 -27.14
N LEU A 157 -8.09 5.01 -27.56
CA LEU A 157 -8.45 4.11 -28.66
C LEU A 157 -9.51 3.10 -28.20
N PRO A 158 -10.58 2.84 -28.97
CA PRO A 158 -11.50 1.75 -28.66
C PRO A 158 -10.77 0.41 -28.47
N ALA A 159 -10.80 -0.12 -27.25
CA ALA A 159 -10.02 -1.28 -26.83
C ALA A 159 -10.65 -1.98 -25.63
N SER A 160 -10.35 -3.26 -25.49
CA SER A 160 -10.61 -4.02 -24.27
C SER A 160 -9.33 -4.23 -23.47
N GLY A 161 -9.47 -4.31 -22.14
CA GLY A 161 -8.35 -4.63 -21.25
C GLY A 161 -7.54 -3.41 -20.80
N TYR A 162 -8.12 -2.21 -20.87
CA TYR A 162 -7.59 -1.09 -20.11
C TYR A 162 -7.62 -1.42 -18.62
N ARG A 163 -6.59 -1.00 -17.89
CA ARG A 163 -6.51 -1.16 -16.44
C ARG A 163 -6.05 0.15 -15.80
N LEU A 164 -6.72 0.57 -14.74
CA LEU A 164 -6.26 1.63 -13.84
C LEU A 164 -5.74 0.97 -12.56
N ARG A 165 -4.47 1.19 -12.23
CA ARG A 165 -3.81 0.67 -11.03
C ARG A 165 -3.83 1.67 -9.90
N VAL A 166 -3.68 1.16 -8.68
CA VAL A 166 -3.41 1.98 -7.50
C VAL A 166 -1.99 2.55 -7.57
N ALA A 167 -1.83 3.85 -7.27
CA ALA A 167 -0.52 4.50 -7.13
C ALA A 167 -0.10 4.72 -5.66
N ALA A 168 -0.68 3.94 -4.74
CA ALA A 168 -0.50 4.09 -3.30
C ALA A 168 0.48 3.06 -2.72
N GLY A 169 1.72 3.49 -2.48
CA GLY A 169 2.74 2.67 -1.82
C GLY A 169 3.09 1.43 -2.65
N THR A 170 2.96 0.25 -2.03
CA THR A 170 3.17 -1.06 -2.67
C THR A 170 1.87 -1.74 -3.06
N ALA A 171 0.74 -1.03 -2.99
CA ALA A 171 -0.56 -1.65 -3.22
C ALA A 171 -0.68 -2.15 -4.65
N ASP A 172 -1.02 -3.43 -4.79
CA ASP A 172 -1.34 -4.07 -6.05
C ASP A 172 -2.83 -4.36 -6.13
N GLY A 173 -3.44 -3.80 -7.16
CA GLY A 173 -4.86 -3.79 -7.37
C GLY A 173 -5.20 -2.80 -8.47
N GLY A 174 -6.39 -2.95 -9.01
CA GLY A 174 -6.79 -2.13 -10.13
C GLY A 174 -8.18 -2.43 -10.63
N LEU A 175 -8.58 -1.59 -11.58
CA LEU A 175 -9.87 -1.60 -12.22
C LEU A 175 -9.68 -1.86 -13.70
N GLY A 176 -10.22 -2.98 -14.19
CA GLY A 176 -10.34 -3.24 -15.62
C GLY A 176 -11.50 -2.46 -16.24
N PHE A 177 -11.35 -2.00 -17.48
CA PHE A 177 -12.47 -1.48 -18.28
C PHE A 177 -12.23 -1.67 -19.78
N SER A 178 -13.28 -1.43 -20.55
CA SER A 178 -13.25 -1.43 -22.02
C SER A 178 -13.92 -0.17 -22.57
N VAL A 179 -13.52 0.20 -23.77
CA VAL A 179 -14.09 1.33 -24.52
C VAL A 179 -14.54 0.79 -25.87
N SER A 180 -15.83 0.88 -26.17
CA SER A 180 -16.38 0.44 -27.45
C SER A 180 -16.18 1.48 -28.56
N PRO A 181 -16.34 1.11 -29.84
CA PRO A 181 -16.17 2.04 -30.97
C PRO A 181 -17.10 3.27 -30.94
N ASP A 182 -18.26 3.18 -30.28
CA ASP A 182 -19.18 4.30 -30.04
C ASP A 182 -18.78 5.18 -28.83
N GLY A 183 -17.63 4.87 -28.20
CA GLY A 183 -17.07 5.58 -27.07
C GLY A 183 -17.66 5.19 -25.71
N ARG A 184 -18.56 4.20 -25.64
CA ARG A 184 -19.12 3.78 -24.36
C ARG A 184 -18.09 3.03 -23.52
N VAL A 185 -18.05 3.36 -22.24
CA VAL A 185 -17.19 2.71 -21.27
C VAL A 185 -17.94 1.57 -20.58
N ARG A 186 -17.24 0.46 -20.37
CA ARG A 186 -17.74 -0.67 -19.58
C ARG A 186 -16.67 -1.14 -18.60
N PRO A 187 -16.86 -0.90 -17.29
CA PRO A 187 -16.04 -1.49 -16.25
C PRO A 187 -16.11 -3.01 -16.33
N ALA A 188 -15.01 -3.68 -15.98
CA ALA A 188 -15.00 -5.12 -15.86
C ALA A 188 -15.88 -5.57 -14.68
N PRO A 189 -16.46 -6.79 -14.68
CA PRO A 189 -17.40 -7.22 -13.64
C PRO A 189 -16.83 -7.17 -12.23
N GLU A 190 -15.52 -7.38 -12.06
CA GLU A 190 -14.82 -7.24 -10.78
C GLU A 190 -14.92 -5.83 -10.18
N ALA A 191 -15.21 -4.81 -10.99
CA ALA A 191 -15.41 -3.43 -10.59
C ALA A 191 -16.71 -3.15 -9.86
N ALA A 192 -17.64 -4.11 -9.88
CA ALA A 192 -18.96 -3.95 -9.32
C ALA A 192 -18.87 -3.54 -7.85
N GLY A 193 -19.56 -2.46 -7.50
CA GLY A 193 -19.58 -1.92 -6.14
C GLY A 193 -18.56 -0.82 -5.87
N PHE A 194 -17.52 -0.63 -6.70
CA PHE A 194 -16.53 0.45 -6.53
C PHE A 194 -16.25 1.30 -7.78
N ALA A 195 -16.78 0.91 -8.95
CA ALA A 195 -16.82 1.77 -10.12
C ALA A 195 -18.09 1.52 -10.95
N GLU A 196 -18.48 2.54 -11.70
CA GLU A 196 -19.62 2.48 -12.63
C GLU A 196 -19.32 3.28 -13.90
N ALA A 197 -20.12 3.07 -14.94
CA ALA A 197 -20.02 3.88 -16.14
C ALA A 197 -21.38 4.35 -16.63
N SER A 198 -21.39 5.57 -17.16
CA SER A 198 -22.55 6.18 -17.81
C SER A 198 -22.11 6.79 -19.13
N GLY A 199 -22.48 6.14 -20.24
CA GLY A 199 -22.04 6.55 -21.58
C GLY A 199 -20.52 6.55 -21.70
N HIS A 200 -19.93 7.73 -21.90
CA HIS A 200 -18.50 7.98 -22.11
C HIS A 200 -17.73 8.28 -20.82
N THR A 201 -18.37 8.14 -19.66
CA THR A 201 -17.78 8.47 -18.35
C THR A 201 -17.61 7.21 -17.50
N LEU A 202 -16.40 7.01 -16.99
CA LEU A 202 -16.06 6.08 -15.92
C LEU A 202 -16.01 6.84 -14.60
N THR A 203 -16.85 6.46 -13.65
CA THR A 203 -16.82 6.99 -12.28
C THR A 203 -16.25 5.94 -11.35
N VAL A 204 -15.23 6.29 -10.58
CA VAL A 204 -14.55 5.41 -9.63
C VAL A 204 -14.76 5.97 -8.22
N HIS A 205 -15.52 5.24 -7.41
CA HIS A 205 -15.88 5.63 -6.05
C HIS A 205 -15.12 4.89 -4.96
N GLY A 206 -14.50 3.75 -5.26
CA GLY A 206 -13.71 2.99 -4.28
C GLY A 206 -14.55 2.46 -3.10
N HIS A 207 -13.89 2.16 -2.00
CA HIS A 207 -14.50 1.87 -0.71
C HIS A 207 -13.91 2.74 0.38
N THR A 208 -14.77 3.28 1.24
CA THR A 208 -14.33 4.05 2.40
C THR A 208 -14.11 3.12 3.58
N ILE A 209 -12.88 3.09 4.09
CA ILE A 209 -12.52 2.43 5.34
C ILE A 209 -12.26 3.46 6.44
N THR A 210 -12.38 3.03 7.69
CA THR A 210 -11.99 3.81 8.87
C THR A 210 -10.65 3.32 9.39
N VAL A 211 -9.67 4.21 9.56
CA VAL A 211 -8.40 3.94 10.25
C VAL A 211 -8.48 4.50 11.66
N ASP A 212 -8.37 3.61 12.65
CA ASP A 212 -8.34 3.94 14.08
C ASP A 212 -6.95 3.70 14.67
N GLY A 213 -6.14 4.75 14.75
CA GLY A 213 -4.82 4.73 15.37
C GLY A 213 -4.80 5.28 16.81
N ARG A 214 -5.95 5.43 17.47
CA ARG A 214 -6.03 6.16 18.75
C ARG A 214 -5.29 5.51 19.91
N ALA A 215 -4.97 4.21 19.79
CA ALA A 215 -4.16 3.50 20.77
C ALA A 215 -2.67 3.87 20.69
N LEU A 216 -2.20 4.39 19.56
CA LEU A 216 -0.80 4.75 19.35
C LEU A 216 -0.46 6.08 20.02
N SER A 217 0.82 6.28 20.30
CA SER A 217 1.38 7.55 20.79
C SER A 217 1.88 8.47 19.66
N HIS A 218 1.61 8.13 18.41
CA HIS A 218 1.93 8.91 17.21
C HIS A 218 0.81 8.79 16.18
N GLY A 219 0.79 9.70 15.20
CA GLY A 219 -0.07 9.57 14.04
C GLY A 219 0.40 8.48 13.06
N LEU A 220 -0.42 8.21 12.04
CA LEU A 220 -0.10 7.28 10.96
C LEU A 220 -0.16 8.00 9.62
N LEU A 221 0.78 7.74 8.71
CA LEU A 221 0.75 8.34 7.37
C LEU A 221 0.48 7.26 6.30
N PRO A 222 -0.64 7.30 5.57
CA PRO A 222 -0.87 6.44 4.42
C PRO A 222 0.18 6.67 3.32
N VAL A 223 0.81 5.59 2.86
CA VAL A 223 1.85 5.70 1.82
C VAL A 223 1.20 5.76 0.44
N GLY A 224 1.51 6.82 -0.32
CA GLY A 224 1.05 7.01 -1.71
C GLY A 224 -0.47 7.22 -1.88
N ALA A 225 -1.21 7.32 -0.78
CA ALA A 225 -2.51 7.97 -0.72
C ALA A 225 -2.32 9.34 -0.07
N PRO A 226 -1.75 10.34 -0.80
CA PRO A 226 -1.72 11.69 -0.28
C PRO A 226 -3.16 12.18 -0.29
N VAL A 227 -3.89 11.91 0.78
CA VAL A 227 -5.14 12.60 1.08
C VAL A 227 -4.80 14.08 0.92
N ALA A 228 -5.41 14.75 -0.05
CA ALA A 228 -5.02 16.09 -0.44
C ALA A 228 -5.08 17.01 0.79
N GLY A 229 -3.90 17.46 1.26
CA GLY A 229 -3.79 18.36 2.41
C GLY A 229 -3.76 17.72 3.80
N THR A 230 -3.75 16.39 3.96
CA THR A 230 -3.56 15.78 5.28
C THR A 230 -2.22 15.08 5.37
N GLY A 231 -1.38 15.54 6.31
CA GLY A 231 -0.18 14.83 6.73
C GLY A 231 -0.54 13.57 7.52
N PHE A 232 0.15 13.33 8.63
CA PHE A 232 -0.16 12.22 9.52
C PHE A 232 -1.62 12.27 10.00
N LEU A 233 -2.31 11.14 9.89
CA LEU A 233 -3.59 10.86 10.54
C LEU A 233 -3.37 10.95 12.05
N SER A 234 -3.97 11.97 12.66
CA SER A 234 -3.81 12.23 14.10
C SER A 234 -4.35 11.08 14.95
N ARG A 235 -3.60 10.68 15.98
CA ARG A 235 -4.06 9.72 17.00
C ARG A 235 -5.24 10.21 17.85
N ALA A 236 -5.64 11.47 17.74
CA ALA A 236 -6.74 12.03 18.55
C ALA A 236 -8.13 11.61 18.05
N SER A 237 -8.21 11.08 16.82
CA SER A 237 -9.48 10.72 16.18
C SER A 237 -9.30 9.54 15.23
N THR A 238 -10.41 8.96 14.81
CA THR A 238 -10.46 8.05 13.67
C THR A 238 -10.46 8.85 12.36
N HIS A 239 -9.97 8.25 11.27
CA HIS A 239 -9.90 8.88 9.96
C HIS A 239 -10.54 8.00 8.90
N ARG A 240 -11.19 8.58 7.89
CA ARG A 240 -11.81 7.85 6.80
C ARG A 240 -10.95 7.98 5.55
N LEU A 241 -10.68 6.86 4.87
CA LEU A 241 -9.94 6.82 3.61
C LEU A 241 -10.76 6.09 2.56
N THR A 242 -10.96 6.69 1.41
CA THR A 242 -11.63 6.10 0.25
C THR A 242 -10.60 5.59 -0.74
N LEU A 243 -10.49 4.27 -0.81
CA LEU A 243 -9.43 3.56 -1.49
C LEU A 243 -10.01 2.60 -2.53
N LEU A 244 -9.27 2.36 -3.60
CA LEU A 244 -9.59 1.27 -4.52
C LEU A 244 -9.38 -0.09 -3.83
N PRO A 245 -10.10 -1.16 -4.23
CA PRO A 245 -9.71 -2.50 -3.81
C PRO A 245 -8.30 -2.86 -4.28
N ALA A 246 -7.41 -3.14 -3.32
CA ALA A 246 -6.03 -3.54 -3.55
C ALA A 246 -5.42 -4.16 -2.30
N SER A 247 -4.41 -5.00 -2.49
CA SER A 247 -3.59 -5.58 -1.43
C SER A 247 -2.25 -4.87 -1.33
N GLY A 248 -1.77 -4.58 -0.12
CA GLY A 248 -0.43 -4.00 0.05
C GLY A 248 -0.42 -2.51 0.35
N TYR A 249 -1.53 -1.96 0.87
CA TYR A 249 -1.53 -0.61 1.43
C TYR A 249 -0.64 -0.56 2.67
N LEU A 250 0.20 0.47 2.77
CA LEU A 250 1.16 0.65 3.86
C LEU A 250 0.82 1.89 4.69
N LEU A 251 1.27 1.87 5.94
CA LEU A 251 1.26 3.02 6.84
C LEU A 251 2.69 3.33 7.28
N GLN A 252 3.00 4.61 7.46
CA GLN A 252 4.21 5.06 8.16
C GLN A 252 3.86 5.42 9.60
N ALA A 253 4.67 4.96 10.54
CA ALA A 253 4.59 5.30 11.95
C ALA A 253 5.24 6.65 12.28
N GLY A 254 6.04 7.19 11.36
CA GLY A 254 6.70 8.48 11.49
C GLY A 254 7.38 8.85 10.18
N PRO A 255 7.90 10.08 10.03
CA PRO A 255 8.58 10.50 8.82
C PRO A 255 9.76 9.56 8.50
N GLY A 256 9.64 8.81 7.39
CA GLY A 256 10.66 7.83 6.97
C GLY A 256 10.67 6.51 7.78
N VAL A 257 9.69 6.30 8.68
CA VAL A 257 9.55 5.08 9.48
C VAL A 257 8.32 4.31 8.97
N THR A 258 8.54 3.36 8.07
CA THR A 258 7.47 2.49 7.54
C THR A 258 7.06 1.48 8.61
N ALA A 259 5.77 1.43 8.92
CA ALA A 259 5.25 0.41 9.81
C ALA A 259 5.37 -0.96 9.14
N ASP A 260 5.76 -1.98 9.91
CA ASP A 260 5.83 -3.35 9.44
C ASP A 260 4.43 -3.99 9.43
N LEU A 261 3.58 -3.42 8.60
CA LEU A 261 2.23 -3.90 8.32
C LEU A 261 1.85 -3.55 6.89
N ALA A 262 1.10 -4.44 6.27
CA ALA A 262 0.37 -4.17 5.04
C ALA A 262 -1.08 -4.60 5.22
N TYR A 263 -2.00 -3.83 4.66
CA TYR A 263 -3.43 -4.17 4.67
C TYR A 263 -4.00 -4.21 3.25
N THR A 264 -5.12 -4.91 3.13
CA THR A 264 -5.89 -5.07 1.90
C THR A 264 -7.24 -4.42 2.08
N VAL A 265 -7.68 -3.67 1.08
CA VAL A 265 -9.09 -3.29 0.93
C VAL A 265 -9.69 -4.28 -0.07
N ARG A 266 -10.65 -5.09 0.39
CA ARG A 266 -11.34 -6.08 -0.44
C ARG A 266 -12.41 -5.42 -1.31
N SER A 267 -12.88 -6.16 -2.32
CA SER A 267 -13.95 -5.73 -3.23
C SER A 267 -15.34 -5.60 -2.56
N ASP A 268 -15.50 -6.08 -1.33
CA ASP A 268 -16.70 -5.88 -0.51
C ASP A 268 -16.60 -4.68 0.43
N GLY A 269 -15.48 -3.94 0.38
CA GLY A 269 -15.19 -2.80 1.24
C GLY A 269 -14.63 -3.14 2.62
N THR A 270 -14.36 -4.42 2.89
CA THR A 270 -13.74 -4.83 4.16
C THR A 270 -12.22 -4.81 4.12
N VAL A 271 -11.59 -4.73 5.29
CA VAL A 271 -10.14 -4.80 5.45
C VAL A 271 -9.64 -6.21 5.73
N ASP A 272 -8.45 -6.52 5.24
CA ASP A 272 -7.66 -7.70 5.59
C ASP A 272 -6.21 -7.35 5.88
N TYR A 273 -5.49 -8.27 6.52
CA TYR A 273 -4.05 -8.17 6.76
C TYR A 273 -3.47 -9.55 7.05
N GLU A 274 -2.15 -9.68 7.19
CA GLU A 274 -1.54 -10.95 7.55
C GLU A 274 -1.90 -11.37 9.00
N GLU A 275 -2.04 -12.66 9.27
CA GLU A 275 -2.37 -13.20 10.60
C GLU A 275 -1.30 -12.85 11.65
N SER A 276 -0.04 -12.70 11.22
CA SER A 276 1.05 -12.21 12.09
C SER A 276 0.81 -10.81 12.64
N CYS A 277 -0.12 -10.04 12.05
CA CYS A 277 -0.46 -8.71 12.51
C CYS A 277 -1.59 -8.70 13.55
N ASP A 278 -2.25 -9.83 13.82
CA ASP A 278 -3.38 -9.92 14.76
C ASP A 278 -3.00 -9.55 16.21
N THR A 279 -1.71 -9.58 16.54
CA THR A 279 -1.17 -9.13 17.83
C THR A 279 -1.32 -7.63 18.06
N PHE A 280 -1.40 -6.83 16.99
CA PHE A 280 -1.46 -5.37 17.06
C PHE A 280 -2.50 -4.72 16.12
N LEU A 281 -3.14 -5.48 15.23
CA LEU A 281 -4.24 -5.05 14.37
C LEU A 281 -5.54 -5.74 14.76
N THR A 282 -6.66 -5.02 14.68
CA THR A 282 -8.00 -5.60 14.78
C THR A 282 -8.92 -5.02 13.70
N GLY A 283 -10.08 -5.64 13.48
CA GLY A 283 -11.07 -5.20 12.49
C GLY A 283 -11.03 -5.89 11.12
N ARG A 284 -10.33 -7.02 11.02
CA ARG A 284 -10.40 -7.93 9.87
C ARG A 284 -11.87 -8.25 9.50
N GLY A 285 -12.19 -8.16 8.21
CA GLY A 285 -13.55 -8.43 7.71
C GLY A 285 -14.56 -7.33 8.03
N THR A 286 -14.12 -6.17 8.52
CA THR A 286 -14.94 -4.98 8.72
C THR A 286 -14.44 -3.83 7.84
N ASP A 287 -15.13 -2.70 7.82
CA ASP A 287 -14.65 -1.49 7.15
C ASP A 287 -13.64 -0.69 8.01
N THR A 288 -13.23 -1.21 9.17
CA THR A 288 -12.42 -0.47 10.15
C THR A 288 -11.10 -1.19 10.42
N LEU A 289 -9.97 -0.55 10.11
CA LEU A 289 -8.62 -0.97 10.49
C LEU A 289 -8.23 -0.30 11.81
N VAL A 290 -8.13 -1.07 12.89
CA VAL A 290 -7.65 -0.55 14.18
C VAL A 290 -6.18 -0.92 14.37
N VAL A 291 -5.34 0.07 14.69
CA VAL A 291 -3.90 -0.09 14.91
C VAL A 291 -3.59 0.13 16.40
N GLY A 292 -3.29 -0.96 17.10
CA GLY A 292 -3.04 -1.01 18.55
C GLY A 292 -1.61 -0.71 18.96
N GLY A 293 -0.62 -1.23 18.22
CA GLY A 293 0.80 -1.12 18.56
C GLY A 293 1.21 -1.82 19.86
N PHE A 294 2.44 -1.57 20.32
CA PHE A 294 3.02 -2.16 21.53
C PHE A 294 3.47 -1.08 22.52
N PRO A 295 3.20 -1.26 23.83
CA PRO A 295 3.73 -0.38 24.84
C PRO A 295 5.25 -0.56 24.97
N VAL A 296 5.97 0.56 24.95
CA VAL A 296 7.42 0.61 25.11
C VAL A 296 7.82 1.56 26.23
N VAL A 297 8.90 1.20 26.91
CA VAL A 297 9.58 2.08 27.86
C VAL A 297 11.02 2.27 27.41
N LEU A 298 11.37 3.49 27.03
CA LEU A 298 12.74 3.88 26.76
C LEU A 298 13.29 4.57 28.01
N SER A 299 14.42 4.07 28.52
CA SER A 299 15.07 4.59 29.73
C SER A 299 16.50 5.00 29.43
N THR A 300 16.84 6.24 29.79
CA THR A 300 18.21 6.79 29.73
C THR A 300 18.85 6.89 31.11
N VAL A 301 18.36 6.12 32.09
CA VAL A 301 18.91 6.09 33.47
C VAL A 301 20.40 5.68 33.50
N ARG A 302 20.87 4.94 32.48
CA ARG A 302 22.29 4.58 32.30
C ARG A 302 23.02 5.42 31.25
N ALA A 303 22.33 6.32 30.58
CA ALA A 303 22.95 7.24 29.65
C ALA A 303 23.49 8.46 30.40
N ASP A 304 24.41 9.18 29.80
CA ASP A 304 24.89 10.48 30.25
C ASP A 304 23.92 11.62 29.89
N SER A 305 22.93 11.38 29.02
CA SER A 305 22.00 12.38 28.50
C SER A 305 20.53 12.11 28.85
N ASP A 306 19.75 13.19 28.96
CA ASP A 306 18.29 13.14 29.11
C ASP A 306 17.63 12.80 27.76
N LEU A 307 16.56 12.02 27.82
CA LEU A 307 15.71 11.74 26.68
C LEU A 307 14.83 12.96 26.39
N VAL A 308 14.73 13.35 25.12
CA VAL A 308 13.92 14.50 24.68
C VAL A 308 12.83 14.11 23.67
N GLY A 309 12.78 12.84 23.25
CA GLY A 309 11.67 12.27 22.47
C GLY A 309 12.10 11.12 21.57
N VAL A 310 11.19 10.73 20.68
CA VAL A 310 11.44 9.85 19.54
C VAL A 310 10.94 10.58 18.30
N THR A 311 11.65 10.50 17.17
CA THR A 311 11.32 11.29 15.95
C THR A 311 9.88 11.10 15.45
N ALA A 312 9.24 9.97 15.77
CA ALA A 312 7.85 9.67 15.43
C ALA A 312 6.82 10.25 16.41
N LEU A 313 7.20 10.68 17.62
CA LEU A 313 6.27 11.09 18.66
C LEU A 313 6.02 12.60 18.66
N ASP A 314 4.75 12.98 18.80
CA ASP A 314 4.33 14.39 18.83
C ASP A 314 4.65 15.09 20.16
N SER A 315 5.02 14.33 21.20
CA SER A 315 5.15 14.86 22.57
C SER A 315 6.48 14.45 23.20
N PRO A 316 7.16 15.38 23.91
CA PRO A 316 8.38 15.07 24.65
C PRO A 316 8.07 14.18 25.85
N PRO A 317 9.08 13.48 26.40
CA PRO A 317 8.90 12.63 27.56
C PRO A 317 8.48 13.44 28.79
N GLN A 318 7.58 12.88 29.58
CA GLN A 318 7.09 13.50 30.82
C GLN A 318 8.16 13.49 31.93
N THR A 319 9.11 12.55 31.84
CA THR A 319 10.28 12.51 32.72
C THR A 319 11.56 12.60 31.89
N PRO A 320 12.61 13.32 32.33
CA PRO A 320 13.83 13.49 31.54
C PRO A 320 14.58 12.18 31.24
N ARG A 321 14.29 11.10 31.96
CA ARG A 321 15.02 9.83 31.88
C ARG A 321 14.20 8.65 31.39
N GLU A 322 12.88 8.79 31.33
CA GLU A 322 11.99 7.73 30.87
C GLU A 322 10.90 8.27 29.96
N LEU A 323 10.68 7.58 28.84
CA LEU A 323 9.58 7.78 27.91
C LEU A 323 8.76 6.50 27.85
N THR A 324 7.46 6.64 28.07
CA THR A 324 6.48 5.60 27.78
C THR A 324 5.71 5.99 26.54
N ALA A 325 5.56 5.06 25.61
CA ALA A 325 4.82 5.26 24.38
C ALA A 325 4.17 3.94 23.93
N VAL A 326 3.14 4.03 23.10
CA VAL A 326 2.62 2.90 22.34
C VAL A 326 3.01 3.12 20.89
N LEU A 327 3.80 2.21 20.32
CA LEU A 327 4.40 2.36 18.99
C LEU A 327 3.91 1.23 18.10
N ALA A 328 3.64 1.53 16.82
CA ALA A 328 3.39 0.49 15.84
C ALA A 328 4.66 -0.35 15.59
N PRO A 329 4.55 -1.62 15.17
CA PRO A 329 5.70 -2.37 14.67
C PRO A 329 6.32 -1.62 13.51
N ALA A 330 7.63 -1.36 13.59
CA ALA A 330 8.40 -0.67 12.58
C ALA A 330 9.89 -0.78 12.92
N THR A 331 10.74 -0.60 11.92
CA THR A 331 12.17 -0.36 12.11
C THR A 331 12.50 1.10 11.81
N GLY A 332 13.50 1.66 12.49
CA GLY A 332 13.97 3.01 12.21
C GLY A 332 13.46 4.09 13.18
N TYR A 333 12.85 3.73 14.31
CA TYR A 333 12.56 4.70 15.35
C TYR A 333 13.86 5.29 15.89
N LEU A 334 13.96 6.62 15.89
CA LEU A 334 15.13 7.34 16.37
C LEU A 334 14.82 7.98 17.72
N ALA A 335 15.46 7.46 18.78
CA ALA A 335 15.45 8.13 20.07
C ALA A 335 16.30 9.41 20.00
N ARG A 336 15.82 10.47 20.65
CA ARG A 336 16.48 11.77 20.74
C ARG A 336 16.89 12.03 22.17
N THR A 337 18.14 12.43 22.35
CA THR A 337 18.66 12.91 23.64
C THR A 337 19.03 14.38 23.56
N ALA A 338 19.31 15.01 24.70
CA ALA A 338 19.77 16.39 24.77
C ALA A 338 21.10 16.64 24.01
N HIS A 339 21.87 15.58 23.74
CA HIS A 339 23.14 15.64 22.99
C HIS A 339 23.03 15.20 21.52
N GLY A 340 21.83 14.84 21.03
CA GLY A 340 21.61 14.49 19.63
C GLY A 340 20.79 13.22 19.44
N LEU A 341 20.82 12.69 18.21
CA LEU A 341 20.12 11.46 17.84
C LEU A 341 20.89 10.23 18.33
N CYS A 342 20.18 9.28 18.90
CA CYS A 342 20.69 7.94 19.15
C CYS A 342 20.57 7.06 17.90
N SER A 343 21.17 5.87 17.97
CA SER A 343 20.97 4.80 17.00
C SER A 343 19.48 4.46 16.85
N ALA A 344 19.10 3.92 15.69
CA ALA A 344 17.73 3.47 15.47
C ALA A 344 17.39 2.23 16.32
N PHE A 345 16.13 2.12 16.72
CA PHE A 345 15.55 0.89 17.23
C PHE A 345 14.31 0.54 16.42
N GLY A 346 13.84 -0.70 16.56
CA GLY A 346 12.60 -1.17 15.98
C GLY A 346 11.78 -1.98 16.96
N ILE A 347 10.58 -2.31 16.53
CA ILE A 347 9.64 -3.20 17.22
C ILE A 347 9.15 -4.18 16.16
N ASP A 348 9.35 -5.46 16.42
CA ASP A 348 8.86 -6.56 15.59
C ASP A 348 7.36 -6.79 15.82
N ARG A 349 6.73 -7.60 14.95
CA ARG A 349 5.28 -7.87 14.99
C ARG A 349 4.82 -8.60 16.25
N ASP A 350 5.73 -9.24 16.97
CA ASP A 350 5.48 -9.88 18.27
C ASP A 350 5.71 -8.94 19.46
N GLY A 351 6.11 -7.69 19.20
CA GLY A 351 6.43 -6.69 20.22
C GLY A 351 7.86 -6.76 20.75
N ALA A 352 8.70 -7.65 20.22
CA ALA A 352 10.12 -7.68 20.57
C ALA A 352 10.84 -6.45 20.02
N PHE A 353 11.87 -5.99 20.73
CA PHE A 353 12.72 -4.91 20.23
C PHE A 353 13.68 -5.43 19.17
N ALA A 354 13.58 -4.90 17.96
CA ALA A 354 14.53 -5.11 16.88
C ALA A 354 15.66 -4.07 16.96
N ILE A 355 16.77 -4.42 17.61
CA ILE A 355 17.95 -3.55 17.70
C ILE A 355 19.00 -4.04 16.70
N ASP A 356 19.41 -3.18 15.77
CA ASP A 356 20.52 -3.47 14.87
C ASP A 356 21.80 -3.78 15.67
N PRO A 357 22.60 -4.81 15.34
CA PRO A 357 23.84 -5.11 16.04
C PRO A 357 24.81 -3.92 16.16
N SER A 358 24.80 -3.01 15.18
CA SER A 358 25.57 -1.75 15.22
C SER A 358 25.07 -0.78 16.30
N ALA A 359 23.79 -0.86 16.67
CA ALA A 359 23.13 -0.09 17.72
C ALA A 359 23.14 -0.79 19.10
N ALA A 360 23.62 -2.03 19.20
CA ALA A 360 23.63 -2.81 20.44
C ALA A 360 24.52 -2.22 21.56
N ARG A 361 25.44 -1.31 21.21
CA ARG A 361 26.19 -0.51 22.20
C ARG A 361 25.38 0.65 22.79
N SER A 362 24.32 1.07 22.09
CA SER A 362 23.45 2.19 22.46
C SER A 362 22.20 1.74 23.22
N PHE A 363 21.72 0.52 22.96
CA PHE A 363 20.54 -0.04 23.62
C PHE A 363 20.84 -1.36 24.32
N ALA A 364 20.32 -1.52 25.53
CA ALA A 364 20.22 -2.80 26.20
C ALA A 364 18.74 -3.14 26.34
N THR A 365 18.30 -4.21 25.68
CA THR A 365 16.97 -4.75 25.91
C THR A 365 16.97 -5.46 27.26
N ARG A 366 15.93 -5.19 28.06
CA ARG A 366 15.65 -5.92 29.28
C ARG A 366 14.27 -6.52 29.12
N PRO A 367 14.06 -7.79 29.50
CA PRO A 367 12.72 -8.21 29.85
C PRO A 367 12.16 -7.15 30.80
N ALA A 368 10.94 -6.67 30.54
CA ALA A 368 10.24 -5.94 31.58
C ALA A 368 10.29 -6.83 32.84
N LEU A 369 10.44 -6.22 34.02
CA LEU A 369 10.61 -6.87 35.32
C LEU A 369 12.09 -7.10 35.73
N ALA A 370 12.74 -6.04 36.21
CA ALA A 370 13.91 -6.18 37.09
C ALA A 370 13.46 -5.94 38.53
N THR A 371 13.70 -6.90 39.42
CA THR A 371 13.33 -6.81 40.84
C THR A 371 14.06 -5.64 41.53
N GLY A 372 13.34 -4.85 42.33
CA GLY A 372 13.91 -3.80 43.18
C GLY A 372 13.86 -2.36 42.64
N SER A 373 13.37 -2.14 41.41
CA SER A 373 13.00 -0.82 40.89
C SER A 373 11.51 -0.77 40.62
N HIS A 374 10.86 0.39 40.84
CA HIS A 374 9.47 0.58 40.41
C HIS A 374 9.36 0.27 38.91
N THR A 375 8.62 -0.78 38.58
CA THR A 375 8.33 -1.18 37.21
C THR A 375 6.92 -0.75 36.85
N THR A 376 6.77 -0.30 35.62
CA THR A 376 5.49 0.13 35.06
C THR A 376 4.93 -1.00 34.21
N LEU A 377 3.76 -1.51 34.58
CA LEU A 377 2.96 -2.48 33.84
C LEU A 377 1.85 -1.73 33.12
N THR A 378 1.77 -1.87 31.81
CA THR A 378 0.73 -1.24 31.00
C THR A 378 -0.05 -2.31 30.26
N VAL A 379 -1.38 -2.24 30.36
CA VAL A 379 -2.30 -3.14 29.64
C VAL A 379 -3.36 -2.33 28.91
N ARG A 380 -3.81 -2.86 27.77
CA ARG A 380 -4.97 -2.37 27.04
C ARG A 380 -6.08 -3.40 27.08
N VAL A 381 -7.28 -2.97 27.46
CA VAL A 381 -8.51 -3.74 27.25
C VAL A 381 -9.18 -3.18 26.02
N ALA A 382 -9.26 -3.99 24.96
CA ALA A 382 -9.84 -3.58 23.69
C ALA A 382 -11.30 -4.09 23.57
N PRO A 383 -12.21 -3.29 22.97
CA PRO A 383 -13.55 -3.78 22.66
C PRO A 383 -13.48 -4.88 21.60
N THR A 384 -14.36 -5.89 21.71
CA THR A 384 -14.47 -6.97 20.71
C THR A 384 -15.05 -6.50 19.39
N VAL A 385 -15.79 -5.38 19.41
CA VAL A 385 -16.26 -4.68 18.21
C VAL A 385 -15.26 -3.58 17.84
N PRO A 386 -14.61 -3.66 16.67
CA PRO A 386 -13.72 -2.63 16.15
C PRO A 386 -14.40 -1.26 16.11
N GLY A 387 -13.74 -0.21 16.61
CA GLY A 387 -14.33 1.14 16.71
C GLY A 387 -15.44 1.29 17.76
N GLY A 388 -15.75 0.22 18.51
CA GLY A 388 -16.69 0.24 19.63
C GLY A 388 -16.24 1.16 20.77
N ARG A 389 -17.17 1.43 21.70
CA ARG A 389 -16.86 2.25 22.87
C ARG A 389 -15.73 1.58 23.67
N PRO A 390 -14.66 2.30 24.06
CA PRO A 390 -13.60 1.71 24.88
C PRO A 390 -14.15 1.14 26.20
N PRO A 391 -13.65 -0.04 26.63
CA PRO A 391 -14.01 -0.64 27.91
C PRO A 391 -13.70 0.30 29.08
N ARG A 392 -14.62 0.36 30.05
CA ARG A 392 -14.54 1.19 31.26
C ARG A 392 -14.39 0.31 32.49
N GLY A 393 -14.06 0.91 33.63
CA GLY A 393 -13.85 0.18 34.89
C GLY A 393 -12.37 0.10 35.22
N ALA A 394 -11.94 -1.01 35.81
CA ALA A 394 -10.56 -1.16 36.27
C ALA A 394 -10.01 -2.55 35.95
N VAL A 395 -8.69 -2.61 35.87
CA VAL A 395 -7.94 -3.85 35.68
C VAL A 395 -7.16 -4.16 36.94
N THR A 396 -7.22 -5.41 37.37
CA THR A 396 -6.50 -5.91 38.52
C THR A 396 -5.28 -6.71 38.05
N PHE A 397 -4.12 -6.35 38.58
CA PHE A 397 -2.86 -7.04 38.37
C PHE A 397 -2.57 -7.89 39.61
N SER A 398 -2.27 -9.17 39.42
CA SER A 398 -1.91 -10.10 40.48
C SER A 398 -0.76 -11.02 40.09
N THR A 399 -0.05 -11.56 41.08
CA THR A 399 0.94 -12.63 40.93
C THR A 399 0.72 -13.62 42.06
N ASP A 400 0.68 -14.92 41.75
CA ASP A 400 0.52 -15.99 42.76
C ASP A 400 -0.67 -15.77 43.73
N GLY A 401 -1.77 -15.21 43.21
CA GLY A 401 -2.95 -14.86 44.00
C GLY A 401 -2.82 -13.60 44.88
N ARG A 402 -1.68 -12.91 44.89
CA ARG A 402 -1.50 -11.60 45.51
C ARG A 402 -1.79 -10.48 44.53
N VAL A 403 -2.69 -9.56 44.90
CA VAL A 403 -2.95 -8.35 44.11
C VAL A 403 -1.76 -7.38 44.23
N LEU A 404 -1.17 -7.03 43.09
CA LEU A 404 -0.13 -6.01 42.94
C LEU A 404 -0.72 -4.60 42.86
N GLY A 405 -1.92 -4.48 42.29
CA GLY A 405 -2.66 -3.23 42.21
C GLY A 405 -3.90 -3.34 41.33
N THR A 406 -4.81 -2.38 41.48
CA THR A 406 -5.98 -2.23 40.62
C THR A 406 -5.99 -0.81 40.07
N VAL A 407 -6.06 -0.68 38.75
CA VAL A 407 -5.91 0.61 38.06
C VAL A 407 -7.11 0.84 37.14
N PRO A 408 -7.75 2.02 37.18
CA PRO A 408 -8.84 2.35 36.27
C PRO A 408 -8.35 2.42 34.82
N LEU A 409 -9.22 2.01 33.89
CA LEU A 409 -9.03 2.22 32.46
C LEU A 409 -9.25 3.71 32.14
N ASP A 410 -8.40 4.26 31.27
CA ASP A 410 -8.58 5.59 30.70
C ASP A 410 -9.59 5.62 29.54
N GLU A 411 -9.76 6.78 28.89
CA GLU A 411 -10.72 6.97 27.80
C GLU A 411 -10.47 6.11 26.55
N VAL A 412 -9.30 5.46 26.44
CA VAL A 412 -8.92 4.58 25.33
C VAL A 412 -8.74 3.11 25.75
N GLY A 413 -9.10 2.77 26.99
CA GLY A 413 -9.03 1.42 27.53
C GLY A 413 -7.65 1.00 28.02
N MET A 414 -6.79 1.94 28.44
CA MET A 414 -5.46 1.65 28.98
C MET A 414 -5.43 1.73 30.51
N ALA A 415 -4.73 0.82 31.15
CA ALA A 415 -4.41 0.86 32.58
C ALA A 415 -2.90 0.73 32.79
N THR A 416 -2.34 1.60 33.64
CA THR A 416 -0.89 1.64 33.95
C THR A 416 -0.65 1.50 35.46
N LEU A 417 -0.09 0.38 35.89
CA LEU A 417 0.31 0.13 37.27
C LEU A 417 1.81 0.34 37.45
N ARG A 418 2.20 1.18 38.40
CA ARG A 418 3.59 1.29 38.84
C ARG A 418 3.77 0.51 40.15
N THR A 419 4.55 -0.57 40.13
CA THR A 419 4.77 -1.43 41.30
C THR A 419 6.25 -1.80 41.47
N ALA A 420 6.73 -1.90 42.70
CA ALA A 420 8.05 -2.43 43.02
C ALA A 420 8.01 -3.90 43.48
N ASP A 421 6.80 -4.45 43.68
CA ASP A 421 6.54 -5.76 44.28
C ASP A 421 6.43 -6.86 43.22
N LEU A 422 7.33 -6.85 42.24
CA LEU A 422 7.31 -7.86 41.18
C LEU A 422 7.83 -9.21 41.66
N PRO A 423 7.29 -10.32 41.13
CA PRO A 423 7.79 -11.66 41.45
C PRO A 423 9.26 -11.78 41.02
N ALA A 424 10.09 -12.36 41.90
CA ALA A 424 11.53 -12.50 41.71
C ALA A 424 11.92 -13.86 41.07
N ASP A 425 10.95 -14.76 40.93
CA ASP A 425 11.12 -16.19 40.66
C ASP A 425 10.56 -16.64 39.30
N GLY A 426 10.18 -15.70 38.43
CA GLY A 426 9.60 -16.04 37.12
C GLY A 426 8.09 -16.30 37.15
N ALA A 427 7.40 -16.05 38.28
CA ALA A 427 5.95 -16.16 38.34
C ALA A 427 5.26 -15.16 37.38
N GLY A 428 4.27 -15.62 36.63
CA GLY A 428 3.53 -14.81 35.67
C GLY A 428 2.67 -13.75 36.36
N ILE A 429 2.45 -12.62 35.69
CA ILE A 429 1.52 -11.58 36.13
C ILE A 429 0.17 -11.85 35.48
N ASP A 430 -0.83 -12.15 36.31
CA ASP A 430 -2.22 -12.25 35.89
C ASP A 430 -2.83 -10.85 35.84
N VAL A 431 -3.43 -10.52 34.70
CA VAL A 431 -4.11 -9.26 34.46
C VAL A 431 -5.57 -9.58 34.18
N THR A 432 -6.47 -9.07 35.02
CA THR A 432 -7.89 -9.42 35.00
C THR A 432 -8.75 -8.16 34.88
N TYR A 433 -9.67 -8.19 33.91
CA TYR A 433 -10.71 -7.21 33.73
C TYR A 433 -12.05 -7.90 33.97
N GLU A 434 -12.84 -7.40 34.92
CA GLU A 434 -14.11 -8.01 35.34
C GLU A 434 -15.29 -7.69 34.39
N GLY A 435 -15.07 -6.85 33.37
CA GLY A 435 -16.14 -6.38 32.50
C GLY A 435 -16.78 -5.07 32.96
N ASP A 436 -17.64 -4.52 32.10
CA ASP A 436 -18.55 -3.41 32.39
C ASP A 436 -19.96 -3.70 31.82
N ASP A 437 -20.83 -2.69 31.81
CA ASP A 437 -22.20 -2.83 31.29
C ASP A 437 -22.25 -3.26 29.81
N ASP A 438 -21.20 -2.94 29.03
CA ASP A 438 -21.12 -3.11 27.58
C ASP A 438 -20.11 -4.24 27.18
N HIS A 439 -19.25 -4.69 28.10
CA HIS A 439 -18.12 -5.59 27.83
C HIS A 439 -18.01 -6.73 28.86
N GLY A 440 -17.78 -7.96 28.39
CA GLY A 440 -17.56 -9.11 29.26
C GLY A 440 -16.16 -9.15 29.92
N PRO A 441 -15.96 -9.96 30.96
CA PRO A 441 -14.67 -10.12 31.62
C PRO A 441 -13.63 -10.80 30.70
N CYS A 442 -12.36 -10.46 30.89
CA CYS A 442 -11.24 -11.08 30.20
C CYS A 442 -9.97 -11.06 31.06
N GLY A 443 -9.00 -11.90 30.75
CA GLY A 443 -7.70 -11.85 31.42
C GLY A 443 -6.57 -12.49 30.61
N VAL A 444 -5.34 -12.15 30.98
CA VAL A 444 -4.12 -12.68 30.39
C VAL A 444 -3.06 -12.89 31.46
N THR A 445 -2.26 -13.95 31.32
CA THR A 445 -1.08 -14.18 32.14
C THR A 445 0.15 -13.79 31.33
N VAL A 446 0.92 -12.81 31.83
CA VAL A 446 2.17 -12.38 31.23
C VAL A 446 3.33 -13.11 31.92
N PRO A 447 4.09 -13.98 31.23
CA PRO A 447 5.23 -14.66 31.85
C PRO A 447 6.32 -13.64 32.23
N SER A 448 6.87 -13.74 33.43
CA SER A 448 8.05 -12.96 33.82
C SER A 448 9.31 -13.73 33.39
N GLY A 449 9.99 -13.25 32.35
CA GLY A 449 11.10 -13.99 31.75
C GLY A 449 12.30 -14.15 32.69
N SER A 450 12.75 -15.40 32.91
CA SER A 450 14.08 -15.70 33.45
C SER A 450 15.10 -15.80 32.32
N GLN A 451 16.17 -14.99 32.38
CA GLN A 451 17.34 -15.10 31.51
C GLN A 451 18.13 -16.40 31.76
N GLY A 452 18.67 -16.91 30.64
CA GLY A 452 19.63 -18.01 30.48
C GLY A 452 20.33 -18.54 31.71
N ASP A 453 20.13 -19.84 31.94
CA ASP A 453 21.00 -20.63 32.79
C ASP A 453 22.37 -20.76 32.10
N GLY A 454 23.41 -20.31 32.80
CA GLY A 454 24.79 -20.53 32.41
C GLY A 454 25.15 -22.01 32.62
N GLY A 455 25.04 -22.82 31.57
CA GLY A 455 25.82 -24.05 31.44
C GLY A 455 27.11 -23.70 30.69
N GLY A 456 28.29 -23.75 31.28
CA GLY A 456 28.82 -24.93 31.94
C GLY A 456 29.70 -25.65 30.93
N GLU A 457 30.99 -25.31 30.95
CA GLU A 457 32.07 -26.01 30.27
C GLU A 457 32.01 -27.52 30.54
N ALA A 458 31.87 -28.31 29.48
CA ALA A 458 32.36 -29.67 29.41
C ALA A 458 32.43 -30.12 27.94
N ALA A 459 33.66 -30.17 27.42
CA ALA A 459 34.04 -31.08 26.34
C ALA A 459 34.85 -32.24 26.96
N PRO A 460 35.10 -33.34 26.25
CA PRO A 460 34.59 -33.73 24.92
C PRO A 460 33.57 -34.88 24.94
#